data_AF-A0AAU6AGS9-F1
#
_entry.id   AF-A0AAU6AGS9-F1
#
_cell.length_a   1.000
_cell.length_b   1.000
_cell.length_c   1.000
_cell.angle_alpha   90.00
_cell.angle_beta   90.00
_cell.angle_gamma   90.00
#
_symmetry.space_group_name_H-M   'P 1'
#
loop_
_entity.id
_entity.type
_entity.pdbx_description
1 polymer ?
#
loop_
_entity_poly.entity_id
_entity_poly.type
_entity_poly.pdbx_seq_one_letter_code
_entity_poly.pdbx_strand_id
1 'polypeptide(L)'
;MPQLYLSAAKESIWDTRACDCFAHTYGNAADNPSGGQGYPTDMRDAEWAAVRDMIPKPAWAEGRGGRPEEYCHRDILDAIRYVVDNGVKWPALPADYPPWKAVHRFFTRWRKQGLIGEFHDRLRTATREAEGREAEPTAGVIDSQSAKGTSTVEAATSGYDGGKKIKGRKRHIVVDTLGLILAVMVTPASTGDRDAAQNLLAQATTRHHRLRRVWADSGYTGMLVGWCATALNLILTVIRRSDDHKGFVVLPKRWIVERTFAWLTRSRRLARDYERLPASSEAMILWSMTMVMTRRLGHHRRRTGPVPARAPIPAQRVA
;
A
#
# COMPACT_ATOMS: atom_id res chain seq x y z
N MET A 1 15.79 60.57 15.78
CA MET A 1 16.12 59.22 16.29
C MET A 1 15.18 58.95 17.46
N PRO A 2 14.37 57.87 17.50
CA PRO A 2 14.48 56.62 16.75
C PRO A 2 13.27 56.28 15.85
N GLN A 3 13.53 55.40 14.88
CA GLN A 3 12.57 54.76 13.97
C GLN A 3 11.58 53.87 14.73
N LEU A 4 10.28 54.11 14.53
CA LEU A 4 9.23 53.12 14.79
C LEU A 4 9.16 52.18 13.59
N TYR A 5 9.71 50.97 13.74
CA TYR A 5 9.45 49.87 12.82
C TYR A 5 7.99 49.45 12.96
N LEU A 6 7.13 49.91 12.04
CA LEU A 6 5.85 49.29 11.76
C LEU A 6 6.13 47.93 11.11
N SER A 7 6.23 46.89 11.95
CA SER A 7 6.12 45.51 11.53
C SER A 7 4.73 45.32 10.91
N ALA A 8 4.67 45.29 9.58
CA ALA A 8 3.50 44.81 8.87
C ALA A 8 3.24 43.38 9.35
N ALA A 9 2.16 43.21 10.14
CA ALA A 9 1.62 41.90 10.45
C ALA A 9 1.30 41.23 9.11
N LYS A 10 2.18 40.32 8.67
CA LYS A 10 1.84 39.37 7.62
C LYS A 10 0.67 38.57 8.16
N GLU A 11 -0.52 38.84 7.63
CA GLU A 11 -1.66 37.95 7.69
C GLU A 11 -1.16 36.55 7.35
N SER A 12 -1.11 35.69 8.36
CA SER A 12 -0.71 34.32 8.16
C SER A 12 -1.93 33.56 7.65
N ILE A 13 -2.05 33.48 6.33
CA ILE A 13 -2.99 32.61 5.63
C ILE A 13 -2.50 31.17 5.84
N TRP A 14 -2.65 30.64 7.06
CA TRP A 14 -2.54 29.22 7.33
C TRP A 14 -3.94 28.64 7.14
N ASP A 15 -4.22 28.23 5.90
CA ASP A 15 -5.42 27.46 5.59
C ASP A 15 -5.29 26.11 6.29
N THR A 16 -5.97 25.95 7.43
CA THR A 16 -6.28 24.64 8.02
C THR A 16 -6.78 23.75 6.89
N ARG A 17 -6.11 22.62 6.62
CA ARG A 17 -6.64 21.62 5.67
C ARG A 17 -7.99 21.15 6.17
N ALA A 18 -9.08 21.79 5.73
CA ALA A 18 -10.43 21.35 6.02
C ALA A 18 -10.59 19.94 5.46
N CYS A 19 -10.74 18.97 6.33
CA CYS A 19 -10.82 17.56 5.96
C CYS A 19 -12.22 17.04 6.29
N ASP A 20 -12.94 16.56 5.29
CA ASP A 20 -14.30 16.01 5.44
C ASP A 20 -14.32 14.50 5.67
N CYS A 21 -13.28 13.97 6.33
CA CYS A 21 -13.21 12.54 6.63
C CYS A 21 -14.33 12.11 7.58
N PHE A 22 -14.60 10.79 7.61
CA PHE A 22 -15.65 10.23 8.46
C PHE A 22 -15.49 10.63 9.95
N ALA A 23 -14.25 10.73 10.44
CA ALA A 23 -13.97 11.15 11.82
C ALA A 23 -14.30 12.63 12.11
N HIS A 24 -14.22 13.51 11.10
CA HIS A 24 -14.68 14.91 11.24
C HIS A 24 -16.19 15.02 11.05
N THR A 25 -16.76 14.28 10.10
CA THR A 25 -18.20 14.37 9.79
C THR A 25 -19.07 13.74 10.87
N TYR A 26 -18.62 12.65 11.47
CA TYR A 26 -19.43 11.86 12.41
C TYR A 26 -18.71 11.51 13.72
N GLY A 27 -17.40 11.77 13.81
CA GLY A 27 -16.57 11.40 14.95
C GLY A 27 -16.29 12.56 15.88
N ASN A 28 -15.21 12.43 16.65
CA ASN A 28 -14.76 13.46 17.60
C ASN A 28 -13.44 14.12 17.12
N ALA A 29 -13.11 14.02 15.84
CA ALA A 29 -11.91 14.64 15.32
C ALA A 29 -12.08 16.17 15.32
N ALA A 30 -11.13 16.86 15.94
CA ALA A 30 -11.01 18.31 15.84
C ALA A 30 -10.04 18.66 14.71
N ASP A 31 -10.26 19.81 14.07
CA ASP A 31 -9.29 20.40 13.15
C ASP A 31 -7.99 20.63 13.92
N ASN A 32 -6.94 19.90 13.56
CA ASN A 32 -5.61 20.16 14.06
C ASN A 32 -4.86 20.94 12.98
N PRO A 33 -4.61 22.24 13.13
CA PRO A 33 -3.76 22.98 12.23
C PRO A 33 -2.33 22.46 12.41
N SER A 34 -1.97 21.39 11.71
CA SER A 34 -0.56 21.01 11.54
C SER A 34 0.08 22.11 10.68
N GLY A 35 0.55 23.17 11.35
CA GLY A 35 1.14 24.39 10.77
C GLY A 35 2.53 24.20 10.17
N GLY A 36 2.77 23.08 9.49
CA GLY A 36 4.02 22.77 8.80
C GLY A 36 3.82 22.55 7.31
N GLN A 37 4.90 22.70 6.52
CA GLN A 37 4.93 22.08 5.19
C GLN A 37 4.75 20.57 5.38
N GLY A 38 3.64 20.02 4.88
CA GLY A 38 3.35 18.58 4.98
C GLY A 38 4.48 17.72 4.41
N TYR A 39 4.57 16.46 4.84
CA TYR A 39 5.65 15.58 4.42
C TYR A 39 5.47 15.16 2.95
N PRO A 40 6.55 14.82 2.23
CA PRO A 40 6.45 14.28 0.86
C PRO A 40 5.60 13.00 0.74
N THR A 41 5.37 12.32 1.86
CA THR A 41 4.53 11.13 1.98
C THR A 41 3.06 11.43 2.13
N ASP A 42 2.68 12.67 2.42
CA ASP A 42 1.31 13.08 2.70
C ASP A 42 0.45 13.04 1.43
N MET A 43 -0.84 12.78 1.61
CA MET A 43 -1.78 12.87 0.50
C MET A 43 -1.92 14.32 0.10
N ARG A 44 -1.83 14.56 -1.21
CA ARG A 44 -2.30 15.83 -1.81
C ARG A 44 -3.83 15.84 -1.81
N ASP A 45 -4.47 17.00 -1.92
CA ASP A 45 -5.95 17.05 -1.83
C ASP A 45 -6.64 16.26 -2.94
N ALA A 46 -6.05 16.24 -4.14
CA ALA A 46 -6.55 15.40 -5.24
C ALA A 46 -6.41 13.89 -4.96
N GLU A 47 -5.40 13.48 -4.19
CA GLU A 47 -5.25 12.10 -3.73
C GLU A 47 -6.28 11.81 -2.65
N TRP A 48 -6.39 12.68 -1.64
CA TRP A 48 -7.38 12.56 -0.57
C TRP A 48 -8.82 12.45 -1.10
N ALA A 49 -9.20 13.36 -1.99
CA ALA A 49 -10.52 13.36 -2.63
C ALA A 49 -10.80 12.10 -3.45
N ALA A 50 -9.78 11.39 -3.92
CA ALA A 50 -9.94 10.14 -4.65
C ALA A 50 -10.09 8.92 -3.72
N VAL A 51 -9.62 8.99 -2.46
CA VAL A 51 -9.55 7.82 -1.57
C VAL A 51 -10.49 7.88 -0.37
N ARG A 52 -10.94 9.08 0.04
CA ARG A 52 -11.71 9.27 1.29
C ARG A 52 -12.96 8.40 1.36
N ASP A 53 -13.66 8.23 0.25
CA ASP A 53 -14.90 7.44 0.17
C ASP A 53 -14.63 5.92 0.14
N MET A 54 -13.38 5.52 -0.09
CA MET A 54 -12.96 4.12 -0.11
C MET A 54 -12.54 3.64 1.28
N ILE A 55 -12.34 4.53 2.25
CA ILE A 55 -12.01 4.18 3.64
C ILE A 55 -13.16 3.31 4.19
N PRO A 56 -12.87 2.09 4.70
CA PRO A 56 -13.88 1.27 5.36
C PRO A 56 -14.54 2.04 6.50
N LYS A 57 -15.87 1.99 6.56
CA LYS A 57 -16.63 2.69 7.60
C LYS A 57 -16.27 2.08 8.96
N PRO A 58 -15.95 2.90 9.97
CA PRO A 58 -15.57 2.37 11.27
C PRO A 58 -16.79 1.78 11.99
N ALA A 59 -16.59 0.71 12.76
CA ALA A 59 -17.70 -0.04 13.39
C ALA A 59 -18.68 0.81 14.21
N TRP A 60 -18.19 1.87 14.87
CA TRP A 60 -19.04 2.79 15.66
C TRP A 60 -20.02 3.59 14.80
N ALA A 61 -19.65 3.88 13.55
CA ALA A 61 -20.50 4.52 12.55
C ALA A 61 -21.67 3.65 12.11
N GLU A 62 -21.46 2.34 12.15
CA GLU A 62 -22.41 1.34 11.69
C GLU A 62 -23.27 0.81 12.84
N GLY A 63 -23.26 1.49 14.00
CA GLY A 63 -24.03 1.08 15.18
C GLY A 63 -23.52 -0.20 15.84
N ARG A 64 -22.35 -0.71 15.44
CA ARG A 64 -21.75 -1.94 15.99
C ARG A 64 -20.92 -1.70 17.26
N GLY A 65 -21.05 -0.51 17.86
CA GLY A 65 -20.38 -0.10 19.09
C GLY A 65 -18.93 0.40 18.90
N GLY A 66 -18.35 0.88 20.01
CA GLY A 66 -17.00 1.47 20.06
C GLY A 66 -17.00 2.99 20.26
N ARG A 67 -15.88 3.55 20.71
CA ARG A 67 -15.72 5.00 20.88
C ARG A 67 -15.52 5.67 19.52
N PRO A 68 -16.19 6.80 19.25
CA PRO A 68 -15.91 7.59 18.05
C PRO A 68 -14.43 7.95 17.94
N GLU A 69 -13.93 8.01 16.71
CA GLU A 69 -12.51 8.27 16.47
C GLU A 69 -12.17 9.73 16.72
N GLU A 70 -11.08 9.94 17.48
CA GLU A 70 -10.61 11.25 17.95
C GLU A 70 -9.70 11.97 16.94
N TYR A 71 -9.21 11.27 15.92
CA TYR A 71 -8.23 11.78 14.98
C TYR A 71 -8.74 11.71 13.55
N CYS A 72 -8.41 12.74 12.78
CA CYS A 72 -8.62 12.79 11.34
C CYS A 72 -8.09 11.53 10.65
N HIS A 73 -8.90 10.89 9.81
CA HIS A 73 -8.46 9.72 9.04
C HIS A 73 -7.32 10.02 8.10
N ARG A 74 -7.33 11.19 7.45
CA ARG A 74 -6.25 11.62 6.56
C ARG A 74 -4.91 11.66 7.31
N ASP A 75 -4.89 12.26 8.50
CA ASP A 75 -3.67 12.38 9.30
C ASP A 75 -3.18 11.02 9.80
N ILE A 76 -4.09 10.14 10.21
CA ILE A 76 -3.75 8.76 10.58
C ILE A 76 -3.16 7.99 9.39
N LEU A 77 -3.77 8.12 8.21
CA LEU A 77 -3.29 7.49 6.98
C LEU A 77 -1.92 8.04 6.58
N ASP A 78 -1.75 9.36 6.58
CA ASP A 78 -0.48 10.02 6.25
C ASP A 78 0.62 9.66 7.25
N ALA A 79 0.30 9.56 8.55
CA ALA A 79 1.24 9.04 9.56
C ALA A 79 1.68 7.60 9.27
N ILE A 80 0.76 6.72 8.84
CA ILE A 80 1.11 5.34 8.45
C ILE A 80 1.96 5.35 7.18
N ARG A 81 1.61 6.16 6.18
CA ARG A 81 2.41 6.32 4.94
C ARG A 81 3.82 6.78 5.29
N TYR A 82 3.97 7.72 6.23
CA TYR A 82 5.28 8.19 6.70
C TYR A 82 6.12 7.05 7.29
N VAL A 83 5.53 6.21 8.15
CA VAL A 83 6.21 5.04 8.75
C VAL A 83 6.63 4.03 7.68
N VAL A 84 5.75 3.75 6.73
CA VAL A 84 5.99 2.75 5.66
C VAL A 84 7.05 3.24 4.68
N ASP A 85 6.97 4.49 4.24
CA ASP A 85 7.91 5.08 3.28
C ASP A 85 9.31 5.25 3.88
N ASN A 86 9.40 5.85 5.06
CA ASN A 86 10.67 6.22 5.68
C ASN A 86 11.28 5.08 6.51
N GLY A 87 10.49 4.07 6.88
CA GLY A 87 10.96 2.92 7.66
C GLY A 87 11.27 3.23 9.12
N VAL A 88 10.80 4.36 9.64
CA VAL A 88 11.04 4.78 11.03
C VAL A 88 10.39 3.82 12.03
N LYS A 89 10.94 3.76 13.25
CA LYS A 89 10.27 3.06 14.36
C LYS A 89 8.99 3.81 14.73
N TRP A 90 7.97 3.11 15.22
CA TRP A 90 6.71 3.75 15.62
C TRP A 90 6.89 4.93 16.60
N PRO A 91 7.70 4.83 17.68
CA PRO A 91 7.92 5.97 18.58
C PRO A 91 8.69 7.15 17.97
N ALA A 92 9.29 6.96 16.79
CA ALA A 92 10.00 8.01 16.05
C ALA A 92 9.10 8.66 14.97
N LEU A 93 7.79 8.44 15.04
CA LEU A 93 6.83 9.21 14.26
C LEU A 93 6.95 10.69 14.66
N PRO A 94 6.98 11.63 13.70
CA PRO A 94 7.01 13.06 13.98
C PRO A 94 5.87 13.53 14.89
N ALA A 95 6.14 14.55 15.70
CA ALA A 95 5.24 15.03 16.76
C ALA A 95 4.04 15.84 16.24
N ASP A 96 4.07 16.26 14.97
CA ASP A 96 2.99 16.95 14.27
C ASP A 96 1.93 15.98 13.70
N TYR A 97 2.20 14.67 13.68
CA TYR A 97 1.17 13.66 13.46
C TYR A 97 0.42 13.32 14.75
N PRO A 98 -0.76 12.65 14.65
CA PRO A 98 -1.40 12.03 15.81
C PRO A 98 -0.41 11.19 16.63
N PRO A 99 -0.54 11.16 17.96
CA PRO A 99 0.41 10.45 18.82
C PRO A 99 0.64 9.01 18.35
N TRP A 100 1.90 8.59 18.26
CA TRP A 100 2.26 7.29 17.63
C TRP A 100 1.48 6.10 18.21
N LYS A 101 1.12 6.15 19.50
CA LYS A 101 0.30 5.11 20.15
C LYS A 101 -1.09 5.02 19.53
N ALA A 102 -1.71 6.14 19.18
CA ALA A 102 -3.00 6.19 18.51
C ALA A 102 -2.89 5.63 17.08
N VAL A 103 -1.89 6.07 16.31
CA VAL A 103 -1.62 5.58 14.95
C VAL A 103 -1.36 4.07 14.95
N HIS A 104 -0.53 3.57 15.86
CA HIS A 104 -0.22 2.15 15.97
C HIS A 104 -1.43 1.32 16.43
N ARG A 105 -2.28 1.85 17.32
CA ARG A 105 -3.56 1.21 17.69
C ARG A 105 -4.49 1.10 16.49
N PHE A 106 -4.60 2.17 15.70
CA PHE A 106 -5.39 2.17 14.47
C PHE A 106 -4.88 1.11 13.48
N PHE A 107 -3.57 1.13 13.17
CA PHE A 107 -2.92 0.14 12.33
C PHE A 107 -3.18 -1.30 12.81
N THR A 108 -2.99 -1.54 14.11
CA THR A 108 -3.16 -2.88 14.69
C THR A 108 -4.62 -3.34 14.63
N ARG A 109 -5.57 -2.45 14.91
CA ARG A 109 -7.01 -2.73 14.82
C ARG A 109 -7.40 -3.08 13.38
N TRP A 110 -7.01 -2.24 12.42
CA TRP A 110 -7.29 -2.46 11.00
C TRP A 110 -6.68 -3.75 10.46
N ARG A 111 -5.44 -4.08 10.87
CA ARG A 111 -4.82 -5.36 10.53
C ARG A 111 -5.63 -6.53 11.07
N LYS A 112 -6.00 -6.50 12.36
CA LYS A 112 -6.74 -7.59 13.01
C LYS A 112 -8.15 -7.80 12.42
N GLN A 113 -8.78 -6.71 11.97
CA GLN A 113 -10.14 -6.74 11.42
C GLN A 113 -10.17 -6.92 9.88
N GLY A 114 -9.01 -7.05 9.23
CA GLY A 114 -8.94 -7.18 7.76
C GLY A 114 -9.20 -5.89 6.98
N LEU A 115 -9.40 -4.74 7.65
CA LEU A 115 -9.75 -3.47 7.02
C LEU A 115 -8.63 -2.90 6.12
N ILE A 116 -7.36 -3.26 6.37
CA ILE A 116 -6.26 -2.91 5.46
C ILE A 116 -6.46 -3.59 4.11
N GLY A 117 -6.84 -4.87 4.11
CA GLY A 117 -7.14 -5.64 2.90
C GLY A 117 -8.36 -5.10 2.17
N GLU A 118 -9.43 -4.79 2.90
CA GLU A 118 -10.63 -4.17 2.32
C GLU A 118 -10.33 -2.81 1.67
N PHE A 119 -9.61 -1.92 2.38
CA PHE A 119 -9.21 -0.62 1.83
C PHE A 119 -8.33 -0.78 0.59
N HIS A 120 -7.36 -1.70 0.64
CA HIS A 120 -6.53 -2.06 -0.50
C HIS A 120 -7.35 -2.54 -1.70
N ASP A 121 -8.33 -3.42 -1.48
CA ASP A 121 -9.13 -4.00 -2.57
C ASP A 121 -10.05 -2.96 -3.22
N ARG A 122 -10.64 -2.05 -2.44
CA ARG A 122 -11.40 -0.90 -2.96
C ARG A 122 -10.52 -0.01 -3.85
N LEU A 123 -9.32 0.32 -3.38
CA LEU A 123 -8.34 1.09 -4.17
C LEU A 123 -7.92 0.36 -5.45
N ARG A 124 -7.73 -0.97 -5.38
CA ARG A 124 -7.37 -1.80 -6.53
C ARG A 124 -8.46 -1.76 -7.60
N THR A 125 -9.72 -1.96 -7.21
CA THR A 125 -10.87 -1.87 -8.12
C THR A 125 -10.90 -0.53 -8.84
N ALA A 126 -10.88 0.57 -8.09
CA ALA A 126 -10.91 1.91 -8.68
C ALA A 126 -9.69 2.19 -9.57
N THR A 127 -8.50 1.72 -9.19
CA THR A 127 -7.28 1.88 -10.00
C THR A 127 -7.38 1.09 -11.31
N ARG A 128 -7.95 -0.11 -11.29
CA ARG A 128 -8.15 -0.91 -12.50
C ARG A 128 -9.12 -0.24 -13.47
N GLU A 129 -10.24 0.26 -12.97
CA GLU A 129 -11.24 0.96 -13.76
C GLU A 129 -10.67 2.26 -14.36
N ALA A 130 -9.92 3.04 -13.58
CA ALA A 130 -9.22 4.23 -14.03
C ALA A 130 -8.17 3.99 -15.14
N GLU A 131 -7.66 2.75 -15.23
CA GLU A 131 -6.72 2.28 -16.25
C GLU A 131 -7.43 1.51 -17.40
N GLY A 132 -8.77 1.59 -17.47
CA GLY A 132 -9.57 0.96 -18.53
C GLY A 132 -9.62 -0.56 -18.45
N ARG A 133 -9.48 -1.14 -17.26
CA ARG A 133 -9.59 -2.59 -17.01
C ARG A 133 -10.84 -2.90 -16.18
N GLU A 134 -11.38 -4.11 -16.36
CA GLU A 134 -12.41 -4.64 -15.47
C GLU A 134 -11.90 -4.70 -14.02
N ALA A 135 -12.77 -4.38 -13.05
CA ALA A 135 -12.47 -4.46 -11.61
C ALA A 135 -11.87 -5.81 -11.21
N GLU A 136 -12.45 -6.87 -11.75
CA GLU A 136 -12.09 -8.25 -11.44
C GLU A 136 -11.02 -8.78 -12.41
N PRO A 137 -9.86 -9.25 -11.92
CA PRO A 137 -8.76 -9.68 -12.78
C PRO A 137 -8.97 -11.11 -13.30
N THR A 138 -8.61 -11.34 -14.56
CA THR A 138 -8.65 -12.69 -15.17
C THR A 138 -7.29 -13.38 -15.20
N ALA A 139 -6.22 -12.61 -15.01
CA ALA A 139 -4.86 -13.14 -15.05
C ALA A 139 -3.93 -12.44 -14.05
N GLY A 140 -2.94 -13.18 -13.56
CA GLY A 140 -1.96 -12.69 -12.60
C GLY A 140 -0.57 -13.30 -12.76
N VAL A 141 0.37 -12.84 -11.95
CA VAL A 141 1.76 -13.30 -11.92
C VAL A 141 2.13 -13.57 -10.46
N ILE A 142 2.74 -14.72 -10.17
CA ILE A 142 3.21 -15.11 -8.83
C ILE A 142 4.72 -15.14 -8.79
N ASP A 143 5.29 -14.61 -7.71
CA ASP A 143 6.72 -14.71 -7.40
C ASP A 143 6.97 -14.46 -5.90
N SER A 144 8.19 -14.75 -5.46
CA SER A 144 8.62 -14.63 -4.07
C SER A 144 9.90 -13.78 -3.90
N GLN A 145 9.96 -13.01 -2.81
CA GLN A 145 11.12 -12.23 -2.42
C GLN A 145 11.55 -12.58 -0.99
N SER A 146 12.78 -13.06 -0.82
CA SER A 146 13.38 -13.28 0.49
C SER A 146 13.92 -11.96 1.04
N ALA A 147 13.52 -11.60 2.25
CA ALA A 147 13.94 -10.38 2.94
C ALA A 147 14.70 -10.73 4.22
N LYS A 148 15.83 -10.03 4.44
CA LYS A 148 16.61 -10.19 5.68
C LYS A 148 15.77 -9.75 6.87
N GLY A 149 15.67 -10.62 7.88
CA GLY A 149 15.03 -10.31 9.15
C GLY A 149 15.97 -9.50 10.05
N THR A 150 15.41 -8.65 10.89
CA THR A 150 16.13 -7.99 11.99
C THR A 150 15.92 -8.75 13.32
N SER A 151 16.53 -8.28 14.41
CA SER A 151 16.43 -8.92 15.73
C SER A 151 15.00 -8.93 16.31
N THR A 152 14.08 -8.13 15.76
CA THR A 152 12.67 -8.11 16.18
C THR A 152 11.82 -9.21 15.55
N VAL A 153 12.34 -9.90 14.53
CA VAL A 153 11.65 -11.00 13.86
C VAL A 153 11.78 -12.25 14.72
N GLU A 154 10.65 -12.83 15.11
CA GLU A 154 10.63 -14.04 15.94
C GLU A 154 11.27 -15.23 15.22
N ALA A 155 12.10 -16.00 15.94
CA ALA A 155 12.78 -17.16 15.39
C ALA A 155 11.80 -18.19 14.82
N ALA A 156 10.64 -18.39 15.47
CA ALA A 156 9.59 -19.31 15.03
C ALA A 156 8.98 -18.95 13.67
N THR A 157 9.10 -17.69 13.23
CA THR A 157 8.55 -17.20 11.97
C THR A 157 9.64 -16.70 11.02
N SER A 158 10.90 -17.08 11.29
CA SER A 158 12.08 -16.76 10.49
C SER A 158 12.72 -18.05 10.00
N GLY A 159 13.38 -18.02 8.85
CA GLY A 159 14.05 -19.16 8.25
C GLY A 159 15.32 -18.76 7.52
N TYR A 160 15.98 -19.73 6.91
CA TYR A 160 17.17 -19.49 6.08
C TYR A 160 16.91 -19.96 4.65
N ASP A 161 17.04 -19.04 3.71
CA ASP A 161 17.03 -19.32 2.28
C ASP A 161 18.47 -19.63 1.85
N GLY A 162 18.78 -20.92 1.64
CA GLY A 162 20.11 -21.38 1.25
C GLY A 162 20.54 -20.91 -0.14
N GLY A 163 19.59 -20.76 -1.07
CA GLY A 163 19.87 -20.30 -2.44
C GLY A 163 20.27 -18.83 -2.47
N LYS A 164 19.58 -17.98 -1.70
CA LYS A 164 19.87 -16.55 -1.61
C LYS A 164 20.82 -16.18 -0.46
N LYS A 165 21.15 -17.14 0.40
CA LYS A 165 21.93 -16.96 1.65
C LYS A 165 21.34 -15.87 2.56
N ILE A 166 20.01 -15.88 2.72
CA ILE A 166 19.26 -14.88 3.47
C ILE A 166 18.60 -15.53 4.70
N LYS A 167 18.91 -15.01 5.89
CA LYS A 167 18.16 -15.30 7.12
C LYS A 167 17.04 -14.28 7.30
N GLY A 168 15.79 -14.74 7.37
CA GLY A 168 14.63 -13.86 7.53
C GLY A 168 13.33 -14.51 7.07
N ARG A 169 12.51 -13.72 6.37
CA ARG A 169 11.21 -14.16 5.84
C ARG A 169 11.18 -14.10 4.33
N LYS A 170 10.23 -14.81 3.73
CA LYS A 170 9.94 -14.75 2.31
C LYS A 170 8.55 -14.18 2.11
N ARG A 171 8.44 -13.22 1.19
CA ARG A 171 7.22 -12.52 0.82
C ARG A 171 6.75 -13.11 -0.49
N HIS A 172 5.57 -13.67 -0.50
CA HIS A 172 4.95 -14.25 -1.69
C HIS A 172 3.80 -13.33 -2.10
N ILE A 173 3.78 -12.93 -3.36
CA ILE A 173 2.69 -12.10 -3.89
C ILE A 173 2.14 -12.69 -5.18
N VAL A 174 0.83 -12.57 -5.35
CA VAL A 174 0.18 -12.66 -6.65
C VAL A 174 -0.21 -11.25 -7.04
N VAL A 175 0.13 -10.83 -8.26
CA VAL A 175 -0.25 -9.51 -8.79
C VAL A 175 -1.05 -9.67 -10.07
N ASP A 176 -1.87 -8.69 -10.41
CA ASP A 176 -2.54 -8.63 -11.71
C ASP A 176 -1.59 -8.13 -12.82
N THR A 177 -2.12 -7.96 -14.02
CA THR A 177 -1.38 -7.46 -15.19
C THR A 177 -0.96 -5.98 -15.10
N LEU A 178 -1.51 -5.21 -14.16
CA LEU A 178 -1.08 -3.85 -13.84
C LEU A 178 -0.01 -3.83 -12.73
N GLY A 179 0.30 -4.98 -12.13
CA GLY A 179 1.21 -5.14 -11.01
C GLY A 179 0.56 -4.83 -9.65
N LEU A 180 -0.77 -4.77 -9.56
CA LEU A 180 -1.51 -4.55 -8.31
C LEU A 180 -1.67 -5.89 -7.58
N ILE A 181 -1.47 -5.89 -6.26
CA ILE A 181 -1.50 -7.12 -5.46
C ILE A 181 -2.91 -7.72 -5.46
N LEU A 182 -3.02 -9.04 -5.62
CA LEU A 182 -4.23 -9.82 -5.51
C LEU A 182 -4.24 -10.67 -4.23
N ALA A 183 -3.07 -11.15 -3.83
CA ALA A 183 -2.85 -11.86 -2.58
C ALA A 183 -1.41 -11.65 -2.11
N VAL A 184 -1.20 -11.65 -0.80
CA VAL A 184 0.11 -11.58 -0.15
C VAL A 184 0.17 -12.60 0.97
N MET A 185 1.32 -13.24 1.14
CA MET A 185 1.60 -14.13 2.26
C MET A 185 3.07 -14.02 2.66
N VAL A 186 3.35 -14.01 3.96
CA VAL A 186 4.71 -13.97 4.48
C VAL A 186 5.02 -15.24 5.26
N THR A 187 6.07 -15.94 4.87
CA THR A 187 6.51 -17.21 5.47
C THR A 187 7.95 -17.12 5.97
N PRO A 188 8.44 -18.08 6.77
CA PRO A 188 9.88 -18.25 6.97
C PRO A 188 10.63 -18.34 5.64
N ALA A 189 11.88 -17.86 5.58
CA ALA A 189 12.65 -17.87 4.34
C ALA A 189 13.01 -19.27 3.82
N SER A 190 12.94 -20.29 4.70
CA SER A 190 13.16 -21.70 4.35
C SER A 190 11.96 -22.35 3.65
N THR A 191 10.77 -21.72 3.65
CA THR A 191 9.59 -22.27 2.97
C THR A 191 9.82 -22.31 1.47
N GLY A 192 9.55 -23.48 0.86
CA GLY A 192 9.62 -23.66 -0.59
C GLY A 192 8.54 -22.85 -1.31
N ASP A 193 8.88 -22.33 -2.49
CA ASP A 193 7.96 -21.48 -3.25
C ASP A 193 6.70 -22.24 -3.69
N ARG A 194 6.84 -23.54 -3.97
CA ARG A 194 5.72 -24.43 -4.31
C ARG A 194 4.74 -24.61 -3.15
N ASP A 195 5.27 -24.84 -1.95
CA ASP A 195 4.46 -25.04 -0.74
C ASP A 195 3.68 -23.78 -0.39
N ALA A 196 4.34 -22.62 -0.49
CA ALA A 196 3.68 -21.33 -0.29
C ALA A 196 2.66 -21.01 -1.40
N ALA A 197 2.97 -21.34 -2.66
CA ALA A 197 2.09 -21.07 -3.79
C ALA A 197 0.74 -21.75 -3.67
N GLN A 198 0.69 -22.98 -3.16
CA GLN A 198 -0.57 -23.72 -3.00
C GLN A 198 -1.57 -22.92 -2.15
N ASN A 199 -1.13 -22.46 -0.98
CA ASN A 199 -1.96 -21.66 -0.08
C ASN A 199 -2.27 -20.27 -0.66
N LEU A 200 -1.28 -19.61 -1.26
CA LEU A 200 -1.44 -18.26 -1.80
C LEU A 200 -2.39 -18.23 -3.00
N LEU A 201 -2.31 -19.21 -3.90
CA LEU A 201 -3.17 -19.31 -5.08
C LEU A 201 -4.60 -19.67 -4.68
N ALA A 202 -4.80 -20.55 -3.68
CA ALA A 202 -6.14 -20.79 -3.14
C ALA A 202 -6.76 -19.50 -2.59
N GLN A 203 -5.99 -18.74 -1.80
CA GLN A 203 -6.42 -17.44 -1.29
C GLN A 203 -6.74 -16.42 -2.39
N ALA A 204 -5.96 -16.42 -3.47
CA ALA A 204 -6.17 -15.53 -4.60
C ALA A 204 -7.44 -15.91 -5.39
N THR A 205 -7.67 -17.18 -5.68
CA THR A 205 -8.84 -17.62 -6.45
C THR A 205 -10.14 -17.58 -5.65
N THR A 206 -10.11 -17.74 -4.33
CA THR A 206 -11.28 -17.51 -3.47
C THR A 206 -11.71 -16.04 -3.48
N ARG A 207 -10.75 -15.11 -3.50
CA ARG A 207 -11.04 -13.67 -3.52
C ARG A 207 -11.33 -13.15 -4.92
N HIS A 208 -10.67 -13.73 -5.93
CA HIS A 208 -10.76 -13.29 -7.33
C HIS A 208 -11.26 -14.44 -8.22
N HIS A 209 -12.58 -14.63 -8.26
CA HIS A 209 -13.24 -15.78 -8.89
C HIS A 209 -13.08 -15.84 -10.42
N ARG A 210 -12.76 -14.73 -11.10
CA ARG A 210 -12.47 -14.72 -12.56
C ARG A 210 -11.01 -15.02 -12.87
N LEU A 211 -10.13 -15.16 -11.87
CA LEU A 211 -8.72 -15.44 -12.09
C LEU A 211 -8.55 -16.86 -12.66
N ARG A 212 -8.18 -16.95 -13.94
CA ARG A 212 -8.03 -18.23 -14.66
C ARG A 212 -6.61 -18.53 -15.11
N ARG A 213 -5.71 -17.55 -15.12
CA ARG A 213 -4.33 -17.74 -15.57
C ARG A 213 -3.34 -17.07 -14.63
N VAL A 214 -2.34 -17.82 -14.18
CA VAL A 214 -1.21 -17.27 -13.44
C VAL A 214 0.10 -17.65 -14.11
N TRP A 215 0.98 -16.69 -14.31
CA TRP A 215 2.36 -16.94 -14.75
C TRP A 215 3.30 -17.00 -13.56
N ALA A 216 4.26 -17.93 -13.60
CA ALA A 216 5.25 -18.13 -12.56
C ALA A 216 6.62 -18.45 -13.17
N ASP A 217 7.68 -18.40 -12.37
CA ASP A 217 8.99 -18.86 -12.80
C ASP A 217 9.21 -20.38 -12.63
N SER A 218 10.41 -20.84 -12.98
CA SER A 218 10.80 -22.26 -12.90
C SER A 218 10.76 -22.84 -11.48
N GLY A 219 10.72 -22.01 -10.44
CA GLY A 219 10.56 -22.45 -9.06
C GLY A 219 9.18 -23.06 -8.75
N TYR A 220 8.17 -22.81 -9.60
CA TYR A 220 6.78 -23.20 -9.40
C TYR A 220 6.33 -24.43 -10.23
N THR A 221 7.28 -25.27 -10.65
CA THR A 221 7.01 -26.48 -11.46
C THR A 221 6.47 -27.67 -10.65
N GLY A 222 6.21 -28.80 -11.31
CA GLY A 222 5.85 -30.06 -10.68
C GLY A 222 4.35 -30.19 -10.37
N MET A 223 4.02 -30.94 -9.32
CA MET A 223 2.63 -31.28 -8.95
C MET A 223 1.72 -30.07 -8.72
N LEU A 224 2.30 -28.91 -8.38
CA LEU A 224 1.57 -27.65 -8.20
C LEU A 224 0.76 -27.28 -9.45
N VAL A 225 1.30 -27.50 -10.66
CA VAL A 225 0.63 -27.16 -11.92
C VAL A 225 -0.64 -27.99 -12.09
N GLY A 226 -0.55 -29.30 -11.86
CA GLY A 226 -1.70 -30.21 -11.91
C GLY A 226 -2.74 -29.87 -10.86
N TRP A 227 -2.31 -29.61 -9.62
CA TRP A 227 -3.19 -29.22 -8.53
C TRP A 227 -3.94 -27.89 -8.82
N CYS A 228 -3.28 -26.89 -9.42
CA CYS A 228 -3.95 -25.65 -9.82
C CYS A 228 -5.07 -25.90 -10.83
N ALA A 229 -4.84 -26.77 -11.80
CA ALA A 229 -5.83 -27.12 -12.81
C ALA A 229 -7.02 -27.87 -12.19
N THR A 230 -6.77 -28.86 -11.33
CA THR A 230 -7.82 -29.73 -10.78
C THR A 230 -8.56 -29.13 -9.60
N ALA A 231 -7.87 -28.47 -8.67
CA ALA A 231 -8.46 -27.96 -7.43
C ALA A 231 -8.96 -26.51 -7.54
N LEU A 232 -8.30 -25.67 -8.36
CA LEU A 232 -8.61 -24.24 -8.45
C LEU A 232 -9.22 -23.83 -9.79
N ASN A 233 -9.28 -24.73 -10.78
CA ASN A 233 -9.61 -24.41 -12.18
C ASN A 233 -8.80 -23.19 -12.67
N LEU A 234 -7.48 -23.26 -12.43
CA LEU A 234 -6.49 -22.22 -12.69
C LEU A 234 -5.35 -22.78 -13.54
N ILE A 235 -5.04 -22.10 -14.65
CA ILE A 235 -3.91 -22.44 -15.51
C ILE A 235 -2.65 -21.77 -14.97
N LEU A 236 -1.77 -22.55 -14.33
CA LEU A 236 -0.44 -22.12 -13.91
C LEU A 236 0.57 -22.34 -15.04
N THR A 237 1.02 -21.26 -15.68
CA THR A 237 2.02 -21.30 -16.75
C THR A 237 3.40 -20.97 -16.20
N VAL A 238 4.28 -21.98 -16.16
CA VAL A 238 5.67 -21.80 -15.73
C VAL A 238 6.53 -21.34 -16.91
N ILE A 239 7.04 -20.12 -16.82
CA ILE A 239 7.92 -19.51 -17.82
C ILE A 239 9.37 -19.82 -17.45
N ARG A 240 10.00 -20.70 -18.23
CA ARG A 240 11.42 -21.01 -18.10
C ARG A 240 12.28 -19.94 -18.77
N ARG A 241 13.48 -19.71 -18.24
CA ARG A 241 14.53 -19.02 -19.00
C ARG A 241 14.98 -19.94 -20.12
N SER A 242 15.12 -19.43 -21.34
CA SER A 242 15.85 -20.12 -22.39
C SER A 242 17.32 -19.88 -22.12
N ASP A 243 18.09 -20.95 -21.98
CA ASP A 243 19.55 -20.90 -21.75
C ASP A 243 20.32 -20.49 -23.03
N ASP A 244 19.63 -20.40 -24.18
CA ASP A 244 20.21 -20.10 -25.50
C ASP A 244 20.48 -18.62 -25.74
N HIS A 245 19.99 -17.74 -24.87
CA HIS A 245 20.13 -16.29 -25.04
C HIS A 245 21.21 -15.72 -24.12
N LYS A 246 22.31 -15.22 -24.70
CA LYS A 246 23.30 -14.41 -23.98
C LYS A 246 22.77 -12.97 -23.80
N GLY A 247 22.46 -12.58 -22.57
CA GLY A 247 22.05 -11.21 -22.22
C GLY A 247 20.76 -11.13 -21.40
N PHE A 248 20.29 -9.91 -21.12
CA PHE A 248 18.99 -9.69 -20.46
C PHE A 248 17.85 -9.87 -21.46
N VAL A 249 17.09 -10.96 -21.33
CA VAL A 249 15.87 -11.21 -22.12
C VAL A 249 14.65 -10.94 -21.26
N VAL A 250 13.77 -10.05 -21.72
CA VAL A 250 12.47 -9.80 -21.08
C VAL A 250 11.59 -11.02 -21.31
N LEU A 251 11.41 -11.84 -20.26
CA LEU A 251 10.43 -12.92 -20.29
C LEU A 251 9.01 -12.32 -20.24
N PRO A 252 8.11 -12.69 -21.18
CA PRO A 252 6.76 -12.12 -21.24
C PRO A 252 6.07 -12.22 -19.88
N LYS A 253 5.60 -11.08 -19.36
CA LYS A 253 4.79 -10.91 -18.13
C LYS A 253 5.48 -11.24 -16.79
N ARG A 254 6.63 -11.93 -16.76
CA ARG A 254 7.40 -12.18 -15.52
C ARG A 254 7.90 -10.89 -14.87
N TRP A 255 8.31 -9.93 -15.69
CA TRP A 255 8.82 -8.63 -15.24
C TRP A 255 7.79 -7.81 -14.43
N ILE A 256 6.49 -8.13 -14.52
CA ILE A 256 5.42 -7.37 -13.85
C ILE A 256 5.56 -7.51 -12.32
N VAL A 257 5.71 -8.73 -11.81
CA VAL A 257 5.82 -8.97 -10.36
C VAL A 257 7.18 -8.53 -9.82
N GLU A 258 8.24 -8.69 -10.60
CA GLU A 258 9.58 -8.17 -10.27
C GLU A 258 9.56 -6.64 -10.13
N ARG A 259 8.88 -5.95 -11.05
CA ARG A 259 8.64 -4.50 -10.96
C ARG A 259 7.79 -4.15 -9.75
N THR A 260 6.78 -4.95 -9.40
CA THR A 260 6.00 -4.73 -8.17
C THR A 260 6.88 -4.84 -6.93
N PHE A 261 7.75 -5.85 -6.84
CA PHE A 261 8.74 -5.91 -5.75
C PHE A 261 9.66 -4.68 -5.74
N ALA A 262 10.08 -4.17 -6.89
CA ALA A 262 10.85 -2.94 -6.97
C ALA A 262 10.07 -1.70 -6.48
N TRP A 263 8.74 -1.64 -6.67
CA TRP A 263 7.92 -0.60 -6.06
C TRP A 263 7.85 -0.75 -4.54
N LEU A 264 7.66 -1.97 -4.05
CA LEU A 264 7.59 -2.25 -2.61
C LEU A 264 8.90 -1.88 -1.89
N THR A 265 10.06 -2.11 -2.51
CA THR A 265 11.37 -1.77 -1.89
C THR A 265 11.65 -0.26 -1.86
N ARG A 266 10.88 0.58 -2.56
CA ARG A 266 10.95 2.05 -2.39
C ARG A 266 10.47 2.47 -1.01
N SER A 267 9.50 1.73 -0.43
CA SER A 267 9.13 1.88 0.97
C SER A 267 10.24 1.30 1.84
N ARG A 268 11.01 2.16 2.50
CA ARG A 268 12.19 1.75 3.29
C ARG A 268 11.84 0.75 4.39
N ARG A 269 10.60 0.78 4.91
CA ARG A 269 10.10 -0.21 5.86
C ARG A 269 10.17 -1.64 5.34
N LEU A 270 10.12 -1.84 4.01
CA LEU A 270 10.18 -3.14 3.36
C LEU A 270 11.60 -3.52 2.90
N ALA A 271 12.64 -2.69 3.10
CA ALA A 271 14.01 -3.06 2.75
C ALA A 271 14.54 -4.27 3.56
N ARG A 272 14.06 -4.44 4.78
CA ARG A 272 14.24 -5.60 5.66
C ARG A 272 12.91 -5.96 6.30
N ASP A 273 12.81 -7.12 6.95
CA ASP A 273 11.66 -7.41 7.82
C ASP A 273 11.97 -6.95 9.25
N TYR A 274 11.23 -5.94 9.70
CA TYR A 274 11.27 -5.39 11.07
C TYR A 274 10.09 -5.89 11.92
N GLU A 275 9.14 -6.59 11.31
CA GLU A 275 7.86 -6.87 11.91
C GLU A 275 7.90 -8.14 12.73
N ARG A 276 7.45 -8.04 13.98
CA ARG A 276 7.40 -9.19 14.89
C ARG A 276 6.51 -10.31 14.35
N LEU A 277 5.36 -9.97 13.80
CA LEU A 277 4.37 -10.92 13.27
C LEU A 277 4.37 -10.93 11.73
N PRO A 278 4.23 -12.09 11.07
CA PRO A 278 4.05 -12.16 9.61
C PRO A 278 2.88 -11.29 9.12
N ALA A 279 1.75 -11.30 9.82
CA ALA A 279 0.59 -10.47 9.49
C ALA A 279 0.89 -8.96 9.52
N SER A 280 1.82 -8.49 10.36
CA SER A 280 2.28 -7.10 10.31
C SER A 280 3.11 -6.83 9.06
N SER A 281 3.96 -7.79 8.65
CA SER A 281 4.77 -7.70 7.43
C SER A 281 3.88 -7.63 6.18
N GLU A 282 2.85 -8.48 6.13
CA GLU A 282 1.80 -8.45 5.10
C GLU A 282 1.06 -7.11 5.07
N ALA A 283 0.68 -6.57 6.24
CA ALA A 283 0.05 -5.26 6.33
C ALA A 283 0.94 -4.13 5.78
N MET A 284 2.25 -4.15 6.08
CA MET A 284 3.19 -3.16 5.54
C MET A 284 3.29 -3.24 4.00
N ILE A 285 3.23 -4.45 3.43
CA ILE A 285 3.19 -4.66 1.97
C ILE A 285 1.92 -4.05 1.37
N LEU A 286 0.76 -4.31 1.98
CA LEU A 286 -0.51 -3.75 1.52
C LEU A 286 -0.50 -2.21 1.61
N TRP A 287 -0.02 -1.62 2.71
CA TRP A 287 0.12 -0.16 2.82
C TRP A 287 1.05 0.43 1.78
N SER A 288 2.18 -0.22 1.48
CA SER A 288 3.06 0.23 0.40
C SER A 288 2.32 0.23 -0.95
N MET A 289 1.49 -0.78 -1.21
CA MET A 289 0.68 -0.85 -2.42
C MET A 289 -0.45 0.21 -2.44
N THR A 290 -1.09 0.50 -1.30
CA THR A 290 -2.10 1.58 -1.24
C THR A 290 -1.50 2.94 -1.58
N MET A 291 -0.25 3.21 -1.19
CA MET A 291 0.46 4.43 -1.59
C MET A 291 0.66 4.54 -3.10
N VAL A 292 0.95 3.43 -3.79
CA VAL A 292 1.07 3.40 -5.26
C VAL A 292 -0.28 3.69 -5.92
N MET A 293 -1.34 3.02 -5.47
CA MET A 293 -2.69 3.16 -6.03
C MET A 293 -3.27 4.56 -5.79
N THR A 294 -3.11 5.10 -4.58
CA THR A 294 -3.56 6.45 -4.21
C THR A 294 -2.94 7.51 -5.11
N ARG A 295 -1.63 7.41 -5.39
CA ARG A 295 -0.94 8.34 -6.31
C ARG A 295 -1.48 8.19 -7.73
N ARG A 296 -1.69 6.97 -8.24
CA ARG A 296 -2.26 6.75 -9.58
C ARG A 296 -3.66 7.35 -9.72
N LEU A 297 -4.53 7.11 -8.73
CA LEU A 297 -5.88 7.69 -8.70
C LEU A 297 -5.85 9.22 -8.65
N GLY A 298 -4.99 9.81 -7.81
CA GLY A 298 -4.80 11.26 -7.76
C GLY A 298 -4.28 11.84 -9.08
N HIS A 299 -3.36 11.15 -9.77
CA HIS A 299 -2.89 11.54 -11.10
C HIS A 299 -3.97 11.40 -12.17
N HIS A 300 -4.73 10.31 -12.17
CA HIS A 300 -5.86 10.11 -13.08
C HIS A 300 -6.88 11.23 -12.91
N ARG A 301 -7.31 11.51 -11.67
CA ARG A 301 -8.28 12.58 -11.36
C ARG A 301 -7.79 13.96 -11.77
N ARG A 302 -6.50 14.26 -11.66
CA ARG A 302 -5.93 15.53 -12.17
C ARG A 302 -5.96 15.63 -13.70
N ARG A 303 -5.88 14.50 -14.40
CA ARG A 303 -5.91 14.44 -15.86
C ARG A 303 -7.33 14.47 -16.42
N THR A 304 -8.29 13.87 -15.71
CA THR A 304 -9.68 13.72 -16.16
C THR A 304 -10.67 14.68 -15.48
N GLY A 305 -10.27 15.31 -14.38
CA GLY A 305 -11.07 16.29 -13.66
C GLY A 305 -11.19 17.62 -14.40
N PRO A 306 -12.17 18.46 -14.02
CA PRO A 306 -12.33 19.79 -14.61
C PRO A 306 -11.04 20.61 -14.42
N VAL A 307 -10.63 21.32 -15.48
CA VAL A 307 -9.49 22.24 -15.42
C VAL A 307 -9.77 23.28 -14.32
N PRO A 308 -8.91 23.43 -13.31
CA PRO A 308 -9.13 24.46 -12.30
C PRO A 308 -9.18 25.83 -12.99
N ALA A 309 -10.21 26.62 -12.67
CA ALA A 309 -10.33 27.98 -13.18
C ALA A 309 -9.01 28.72 -12.91
N ARG A 310 -8.37 29.25 -13.96
CA ARG A 310 -7.19 30.11 -13.79
C ARG A 310 -7.61 31.26 -12.89
N ALA A 311 -6.91 31.44 -11.76
CA ALA A 311 -7.07 32.64 -10.96
C ALA A 311 -6.87 33.86 -11.87
N PRO A 312 -7.77 34.87 -11.83
CA PRO A 312 -7.60 36.08 -12.62
C PRO A 312 -6.23 36.68 -12.27
N ILE A 313 -5.44 36.96 -13.31
CA ILE A 313 -4.17 37.66 -13.18
C ILE A 313 -4.48 38.98 -12.46
N PRO A 314 -3.85 39.29 -11.32
CA PRO A 314 -4.08 40.55 -10.64
C PRO A 314 -3.85 41.67 -11.65
N ALA A 315 -4.87 42.50 -11.88
CA ALA A 315 -4.74 43.66 -12.73
C ALA A 315 -3.54 44.47 -12.22
N GLN A 316 -2.52 44.63 -13.06
CA GLN A 316 -1.42 45.54 -12.79
C GLN A 316 -2.07 46.90 -12.51
N ARG A 317 -1.88 47.43 -11.30
CA ARG A 317 -2.26 48.80 -10.98
C ARG A 317 -1.46 49.70 -11.92
N VAL A 318 -2.14 50.24 -12.93
CA VAL A 318 -1.64 51.37 -13.70
C VAL A 318 -1.67 52.57 -12.76
N ALA A 319 -0.55 53.27 -12.69
CA ALA A 319 -0.25 54.38 -11.78
C ALA A 319 -1.25 55.53 -11.88
#